data_AF-A0A7C1V4P6-F1
#
_entry.id   AF-A0A7C1V4P6-F1
#
_cell.length_a   1.000
_cell.length_b   1.000
_cell.length_c   1.000
_cell.angle_alpha   90.00
_cell.angle_beta   90.00
_cell.angle_gamma   90.00
#
_symmetry.space_group_name_H-M   'P 1'
#
loop_
_entity.id
_entity.type
_entity.pdbx_description
1 polymer ?
#
loop_
_entity_poly.entity_id
_entity_poly.type
_entity_poly.pdbx_seq_one_letter_code
_entity_poly.pdbx_strand_id
1 'polypeptide(L)' 'MLRNFGFPELLVVLGILILLFGIGRLGKIGAELGKGIRSFRQALSEEVEEENTEAQTSKEQA' A
#
# COMPACT_ATOMS: atom_id res chain seq x y z
N MET A 1 -26.21 -4.16 -24.57
CA MET A 1 -25.11 -3.45 -25.26
C MET A 1 -24.23 -2.60 -24.31
N LEU A 2 -24.23 -2.85 -22.98
CA LEU A 2 -23.51 -2.03 -21.99
C LEU A 2 -22.83 -2.89 -20.90
N ARG A 3 -22.40 -4.10 -21.22
CA ARG A 3 -21.84 -5.03 -20.22
C ARG A 3 -20.38 -5.33 -20.51
N ASN A 4 -19.54 -4.30 -20.60
CA ASN A 4 -18.08 -4.42 -20.59
C ASN A 4 -17.50 -3.03 -20.23
N PHE A 5 -17.72 -2.52 -19.02
CA PHE A 5 -16.78 -1.53 -18.47
C PHE A 5 -15.56 -2.35 -18.04
N GLY A 6 -14.70 -2.64 -19.00
CA GLY A 6 -13.60 -3.55 -18.86
C GLY A 6 -12.35 -2.82 -18.40
N PHE A 7 -11.29 -3.61 -18.26
CA PHE A 7 -9.93 -3.12 -18.07
C PHE A 7 -9.50 -2.06 -19.12
N PRO A 8 -9.89 -2.16 -20.41
CA PRO A 8 -9.51 -1.16 -21.41
C PRO A 8 -10.09 0.23 -21.15
N GLU A 9 -11.37 0.35 -20.78
CA GLU A 9 -12.02 1.63 -20.51
C GLU A 9 -11.37 2.33 -19.31
N LEU A 10 -11.03 1.57 -18.26
CA LEU A 10 -10.35 2.11 -17.08
C LEU A 10 -8.95 2.64 -17.43
N LEU A 11 -8.22 1.96 -18.32
CA LEU A 11 -6.92 2.42 -18.82
C LEU A 11 -7.03 3.73 -19.60
N VAL A 12 -8.07 3.90 -20.42
CA VAL A 12 -8.31 5.15 -21.16
C VAL A 12 -8.56 6.30 -20.20
N VAL A 13 -9.44 6.11 -19.21
CA VAL A 13 -9.72 7.12 -18.18
C VAL A 13 -8.46 7.46 -17.38
N LEU A 14 -7.70 6.44 -16.96
CA LEU A 14 -6.44 6.61 -16.25
C LEU A 14 -5.42 7.40 -17.10
N GLY A 15 -5.34 7.12 -18.40
CA GLY A 15 -4.50 7.86 -19.34
C GLY A 15 -4.85 9.34 -19.41
N ILE A 16 -6.15 9.67 -19.46
CA ILE A 16 -6.62 11.07 -19.44
C ILE A 16 -6.25 11.75 -18.12
N LEU A 17 -6.44 11.09 -16.98
CA LEU A 17 -6.05 11.64 -15.67
C LEU A 17 -4.53 11.89 -15.61
N ILE A 18 -3.73 10.96 -16.13
CA ILE A 18 -2.27 11.14 -16.22
C ILE A 18 -1.91 12.33 -17.13
N LEU A 19 -2.65 12.57 -18.21
CA LEU A 19 -2.41 13.72 -19.10
C LEU A 19 -2.75 15.05 -18.40
N LEU A 20 -3.83 15.10 -17.64
CA LEU A 20 -4.28 16.30 -16.90
C LEU A 20 -3.36 16.63 -15.72
N PHE A 21 -3.01 15.63 -14.92
CA PHE A 21 -2.17 15.81 -13.73
C PHE A 21 -0.66 15.77 -14.06
N GLY A 22 -0.28 15.10 -15.14
CA GLY A 22 1.10 14.83 -15.53
C GLY A 22 1.72 13.65 -14.77
N ILE A 23 2.57 12.88 -15.45
CA ILE A 23 3.32 11.75 -14.86
C ILE A 23 4.17 12.14 -13.63
N GLY A 24 4.71 13.36 -13.63
CA GLY A 24 5.59 13.84 -12.55
C GLY A 24 4.84 14.13 -11.25
N ARG A 25 3.60 14.62 -11.30
CA ARG A 25 2.80 14.88 -10.08
C ARG A 25 2.30 13.58 -9.47
N LEU A 26 1.77 12.67 -10.29
CA LEU A 26 1.32 11.36 -9.82
C LEU A 26 2.46 10.53 -9.21
N GLY A 27 3.66 10.56 -9.82
CA GLY A 27 4.83 9.90 -9.27
C GLY A 27 5.27 10.45 -7.90
N LYS A 28 5.25 11.78 -7.72
CA LYS A 28 5.59 12.41 -6.43
C LYS A 28 4.61 12.02 -5.32
N ILE A 29 3.31 12.11 -5.59
CA ILE A 29 2.24 11.74 -4.64
C ILE A 29 2.35 10.24 -4.31
N GLY A 30 2.53 9.39 -5.32
CA GLY A 30 2.71 7.96 -5.13
C GLY A 30 3.95 7.61 -4.30
N ALA A 31 5.07 8.33 -4.49
CA ALA A 31 6.27 8.13 -3.70
C ALA A 31 6.09 8.53 -2.23
N GLU A 32 5.38 9.62 -1.95
CA GLU A 32 5.06 10.06 -0.58
C GLU A 32 4.11 9.08 0.12
N LEU A 33 3.04 8.67 -0.56
CA LEU A 33 2.11 7.66 -0.05
C LEU A 33 2.81 6.30 0.15
N GLY A 34 3.67 5.89 -0.77
CA GLY A 34 4.42 4.64 -0.69
C GLY A 34 5.35 4.59 0.51
N LYS A 35 6.01 5.71 0.86
CA LYS A 35 6.80 5.81 2.08
C LYS A 35 5.92 5.63 3.32
N GLY A 36 4.78 6.32 3.39
CA GLY A 36 3.84 6.19 4.50
C GLY A 36 3.30 4.77 4.68
N ILE A 37 2.90 4.12 3.58
CA ILE A 37 2.44 2.73 3.58
C ILE A 37 3.55 1.78 4.03
N ARG A 38 4.80 2.01 3.62
CA ARG A 38 5.94 1.19 4.03
C ARG A 38 6.23 1.31 5.53
N SER A 39 6.22 2.52 6.06
CA SER A 39 6.35 2.77 7.50
C SER A 39 5.21 2.14 8.29
N PHE A 40 3.98 2.24 7.80
CA PHE A 40 2.81 1.63 8.43
C PHE A 40 2.90 0.10 8.45
N ARG A 41 3.31 -0.51 7.33
CA ARG A 41 3.57 -1.96 7.28
C ARG A 41 4.66 -2.39 8.24
N GLN A 42 5.74 -1.62 8.34
CA GLN A 42 6.85 -1.95 9.21
C GLN A 42 6.47 -1.90 10.69
N ALA A 43 5.77 -0.85 11.13
CA ALA A 43 5.28 -0.73 12.50
C ALA A 43 4.32 -1.88 12.85
N LEU A 44 3.41 -2.25 11.94
CA LEU A 44 2.48 -3.37 12.16
C LEU A 44 3.21 -4.73 12.21
N SER A 45 4.30 -4.90 11.45
CA SER A 45 5.10 -6.13 11.50
C SER A 45 5.95 -6.23 12.76
N GLU A 46 6.49 -5.10 13.24
CA GLU A 46 7.30 -5.02 14.46
C GLU A 46 6.43 -5.29 15.70
N GLU A 47 5.21 -4.77 15.76
CA GLU A 47 4.24 -5.05 16.83
C GLU A 47 3.86 -6.54 16.90
N VAL A 48 3.75 -7.23 15.74
CA VAL A 48 3.48 -8.67 15.68
C VAL A 48 4.69 -9.51 16.10
N GLU A 49 5.91 -9.03 15.87
CA GLU A 49 7.14 -9.70 16.35
C GLU A 49 7.36 -9.53 17.86
N GLU A 50 7.06 -8.35 18.41
CA GLU A 50 7.14 -8.08 19.86
C GLU A 50 6.12 -8.94 20.65
N GLU A 51 4.88 -9.06 20.18
CA GLU A 51 3.85 -9.91 20.81
C GLU A 51 4.26 -11.40 20.87
N ASN A 52 5.02 -11.88 19.87
CA ASN A 52 5.48 -13.26 19.81
C ASN A 52 6.72 -13.52 20.68
N THR A 53 7.51 -12.48 20.98
CA THR A 53 8.72 -12.58 21.80
C THR A 53 8.39 -12.57 23.30
N GLU A 54 7.35 -11.83 23.71
CA GLU A 54 6.88 -11.81 25.10
C GLU A 54 6.20 -13.13 25.52
N ALA A 55 5.53 -13.83 24.59
CA ALA A 55 4.88 -15.11 24.87
C ALA A 55 5.85 -16.29 25.10
N GLN A 56 7.12 -16.17 24.71
CA GLN A 56 8.15 -17.20 24.88
C GLN A 56 8.98 -17.05 26.17
N THR A 57 9.15 -15.83 26.69
CA THR A 57 9.89 -15.60 27.95
C THR A 57 9.15 -16.12 29.19
N SER A 58 7.81 -16.18 29.17
CA SER A 58 7.02 -16.65 30.32
C SER A 58 6.92 -18.17 30.47
N LYS A 59 7.45 -18.98 29.53
CA LYS A 59 7.33 -20.46 29.55
C LYS A 59 8.63 -21.21 29.90
N GLU A 60 9.77 -20.53 29.94
CA GLU A 60 11.08 -21.14 30.28
C GLU A 60 11.40 -21.05 31.80
N GLN A 61 10.55 -20.38 32.58
CA GLN A 61 10.66 -20.28 34.04
C GLN A 61 9.47 -20.96 34.74
N ALA A 62 9.23 -22.25 34.47
CA ALA A 62 8.34 -23.11 35.25
C ALA A 62 8.88 -24.53 35.33
#